data_AF-A0A9E3G517-F1
#
_entry.id   AF-A0A9E3G517-F1
#
_cell.length_a   1.000
_cell.length_b   1.000
_cell.length_c   1.000
_cell.angle_alpha   90.00
_cell.angle_beta   90.00
_cell.angle_gamma   90.00
#
_symmetry.space_group_name_H-M   'P 1'
#
loop_
_entity.id
_entity.type
_entity.pdbx_description
1 polymer ?
#
loop_
_entity_poly.entity_id
_entity_poly.type
_entity_poly.pdbx_seq_one_letter_code
_entity_poly.pdbx_strand_id
1 'polypeptide(L)'
;MHFPEPAQAVVTPKTGELYYRQTGAGVMHIKTPLGDTWATAMQPQTAVYAPPHWIRRSVNAGPGILFTLFCHPADSGQDYGIIARAQRMKVLIVDDGAGDWREVPNPRCQESSQEEIARWERAKAAASAAAEARAGEAAR
;
A
#
# COMPACT_ATOMS: atom_id res chain seq x y z
N MET A 1 5.39 -26.96 -12.59
CA MET A 1 4.83 -25.59 -12.61
C MET A 1 5.63 -24.75 -11.64
N HIS A 2 6.46 -23.85 -12.16
CA HIS A 2 7.17 -22.86 -11.34
C HIS A 2 6.19 -21.74 -11.04
N PHE A 3 5.76 -21.61 -9.79
CA PHE A 3 5.04 -20.42 -9.35
C PHE A 3 6.06 -19.28 -9.21
N PRO A 4 5.85 -18.11 -9.85
CA PRO A 4 6.67 -16.95 -9.52
C PRO A 4 6.50 -16.61 -8.03
N GLU A 5 7.56 -16.08 -7.42
CA GLU A 5 7.62 -15.51 -6.06
C GLU A 5 6.27 -14.90 -5.61
N PRO A 6 5.86 -15.06 -4.33
CA PRO A 6 4.51 -14.68 -3.90
C PRO A 6 4.24 -13.22 -4.22
N ALA A 7 3.34 -13.02 -5.19
CA ALA A 7 2.90 -11.75 -5.69
C ALA A 7 2.29 -10.92 -4.56
N GLN A 8 3.03 -9.92 -4.09
CA GLN A 8 2.47 -8.78 -3.37
C GLN A 8 2.18 -7.71 -4.41
N ALA A 9 0.94 -7.66 -4.88
CA ALA A 9 0.47 -6.64 -5.80
C ALA A 9 0.65 -5.25 -5.17
N VAL A 10 1.43 -4.40 -5.81
CA VAL A 10 1.54 -2.97 -5.46
C VAL A 10 1.13 -2.20 -6.70
N VAL A 11 0.05 -1.44 -6.55
CA VAL A 11 -0.60 -0.74 -7.64
C VAL A 11 0.02 0.63 -7.83
N THR A 12 0.08 1.07 -9.09
CA THR A 12 0.59 2.37 -9.48
C THR A 12 -0.15 3.47 -8.72
N PRO A 13 0.54 4.55 -8.33
CA PRO A 13 0.07 5.37 -7.25
C PRO A 13 -1.00 6.38 -7.70
N LYS A 14 -1.58 6.32 -8.90
CA LYS A 14 -2.50 7.38 -9.34
C LYS A 14 -3.87 7.30 -8.66
N THR A 15 -4.27 6.13 -8.18
CA THR A 15 -5.62 5.89 -7.67
C THR A 15 -5.62 5.19 -6.31
N GLY A 16 -6.70 5.42 -5.58
CA GLY A 16 -6.96 4.75 -4.30
C GLY A 16 -7.60 3.38 -4.51
N GLU A 17 -7.52 2.55 -3.49
CA GLU A 17 -8.00 1.18 -3.50
C GLU A 17 -8.75 0.84 -2.22
N LEU A 18 -9.70 -0.08 -2.33
CA LEU A 18 -10.43 -0.60 -1.18
C LEU A 18 -10.06 -2.07 -0.98
N TYR A 19 -9.65 -2.41 0.24
CA TYR A 19 -9.42 -3.77 0.68
C TYR A 19 -10.50 -4.15 1.68
N TYR A 20 -11.13 -5.29 1.48
CA TYR A 20 -12.13 -5.83 2.40
C TYR A 20 -11.69 -7.21 2.87
N ARG A 21 -11.44 -7.33 4.16
CA ARG A 21 -10.97 -8.60 4.73
C ARG A 21 -12.13 -9.55 4.94
N GLN A 22 -11.96 -10.76 4.40
CA GLN A 22 -12.93 -11.86 4.53
C GLN A 22 -12.50 -12.81 5.66
N THR A 23 -11.33 -13.46 5.56
CA THR A 23 -10.85 -14.42 6.56
C THR A 23 -9.37 -14.22 6.91
N GLY A 24 -8.93 -14.83 8.01
CA GLY A 24 -7.56 -14.74 8.51
C GLY A 24 -7.29 -13.48 9.35
N ALA A 25 -6.05 -13.36 9.81
CA ALA A 25 -5.54 -12.19 10.51
C ALA A 25 -4.52 -11.49 9.62
N GLY A 26 -4.71 -10.19 9.37
CA GLY A 26 -3.84 -9.46 8.47
C GLY A 26 -3.64 -8.03 8.89
N VAL A 27 -2.59 -7.43 8.33
CA VAL A 27 -2.22 -6.03 8.53
C VAL A 27 -2.15 -5.36 7.17
N MET A 28 -2.82 -4.23 7.02
CA MET A 28 -2.57 -3.32 5.92
C MET A 28 -1.44 -2.39 6.32
N HIS A 29 -0.32 -2.52 5.64
CA HIS A 29 0.87 -1.72 5.87
C HIS A 29 1.09 -0.79 4.69
N ILE A 30 1.08 0.51 4.97
CA ILE A 30 1.14 1.56 3.97
C ILE A 30 2.33 2.48 4.26
N LYS A 31 3.01 2.94 3.21
CA LYS A 31 4.14 3.85 3.25
C LYS A 31 3.92 5.01 2.29
N THR A 32 4.07 6.24 2.78
CA THR A 32 4.22 7.42 1.93
C THR A 32 5.63 7.44 1.35
N PRO A 33 5.85 8.06 0.18
CA PRO A 33 7.20 8.14 -0.38
C PRO A 33 8.14 9.12 0.30
N LEU A 34 7.62 9.95 1.20
CA LEU A 34 8.44 10.67 2.20
C LEU A 34 8.93 9.74 3.32
N GLY A 35 8.40 8.52 3.38
CA GLY A 35 8.81 7.49 4.31
C GLY A 35 7.94 7.37 5.56
N ASP A 36 6.86 8.13 5.67
CA ASP A 36 5.88 7.92 6.75
C ASP A 36 5.21 6.57 6.57
N THR A 37 5.08 5.83 7.67
CA THR A 37 4.47 4.50 7.66
C THR A 37 3.23 4.47 8.52
N TRP A 38 2.29 3.65 8.10
CA TRP A 38 1.08 3.36 8.84
C TRP A 38 0.78 1.87 8.71
N ALA A 39 0.61 1.17 9.83
CA ALA A 39 0.09 -0.17 9.85
C ALA A 39 -1.26 -0.20 10.56
N THR A 40 -2.22 -0.92 10.00
CA THR A 40 -3.53 -1.10 10.62
C THR A 40 -3.98 -2.55 10.51
N ALA A 41 -4.53 -3.09 11.59
CA ALA A 41 -5.07 -4.43 11.61
C ALA A 41 -6.32 -4.51 10.71
N MET A 42 -6.36 -5.52 9.84
CA MET A 42 -7.54 -5.87 9.06
C MET A 42 -8.43 -6.81 9.88
N GLN A 43 -9.21 -6.22 10.78
CA GLN A 43 -10.18 -6.92 11.63
C GLN A 43 -11.29 -7.58 10.78
N PRO A 44 -12.11 -8.50 11.36
CA PRO A 44 -13.16 -9.17 10.60
C PRO A 44 -14.11 -8.16 9.97
N GLN A 45 -14.39 -8.35 8.69
CA GLN A 45 -15.33 -7.52 7.93
C GLN A 45 -14.92 -6.03 7.92
N THR A 46 -13.62 -5.74 8.03
CA THR A 46 -13.10 -4.38 7.95
C THR A 46 -12.74 -4.03 6.52
N ALA A 47 -13.20 -2.85 6.10
CA ALA A 47 -12.77 -2.21 4.87
C ALA A 47 -11.63 -1.23 5.16
N VAL A 48 -10.51 -1.36 4.46
CA VAL A 48 -9.37 -0.44 4.53
C VAL A 48 -9.25 0.27 3.19
N TYR A 49 -9.35 1.60 3.23
CA TYR A 49 -9.07 2.44 2.08
C TYR A 49 -7.58 2.76 2.04
N ALA A 50 -6.92 2.41 0.96
CA ALA A 50 -5.55 2.80 0.69
C ALA A 50 -5.58 4.04 -0.24
N PRO A 51 -5.13 5.21 0.24
CA PRO A 51 -5.19 6.42 -0.56
C PRO A 51 -4.37 6.34 -1.86
N PRO A 52 -4.71 7.17 -2.86
CA PRO A 52 -3.84 7.39 -3.98
C PRO A 52 -2.44 7.76 -3.52
N HIS A 53 -1.50 7.32 -4.30
CA HIS A 53 -0.09 7.57 -4.21
C HIS A 53 0.70 6.70 -3.22
N TRP A 54 0.04 6.07 -2.27
CA TRP A 54 0.73 5.39 -1.18
C TRP A 54 1.11 3.96 -1.56
N ILE A 55 2.34 3.56 -1.20
CA ILE A 55 2.81 2.18 -1.33
C ILE A 55 2.10 1.34 -0.28
N ARG A 56 1.50 0.22 -0.67
CA ARG A 56 0.64 -0.60 0.19
C ARG A 56 0.98 -2.07 0.09
N ARG A 57 0.83 -2.77 1.21
CA ARG A 57 1.11 -4.19 1.34
C ARG A 57 0.16 -4.80 2.36
N SER A 58 -0.50 -5.88 1.97
CA SER A 58 -1.13 -6.79 2.93
C SER A 58 -0.09 -7.75 3.50
N VAL A 59 -0.11 -7.92 4.82
CA VAL A 59 0.73 -8.88 5.54
C VAL A 59 -0.18 -9.87 6.24
N ASN A 60 0.06 -11.17 6.04
CA ASN A 60 -0.57 -12.20 6.86
C ASN A 60 0.13 -12.23 8.22
N ALA A 61 -0.62 -11.95 9.27
CA ALA A 61 -0.12 -11.87 10.65
C ALA A 61 -0.67 -13.01 11.52
N GLY A 62 -1.24 -14.05 10.91
CA GLY A 62 -1.76 -15.21 11.61
C GLY A 62 -1.37 -16.53 10.96
N PRO A 63 -1.73 -17.66 11.59
CA PRO A 63 -1.36 -18.99 11.13
C PRO A 63 -2.21 -19.50 9.95
N GLY A 64 -3.32 -18.84 9.63
CA GLY A 64 -4.26 -19.23 8.57
C GLY A 64 -4.06 -18.47 7.26
N ILE A 65 -4.89 -18.76 6.26
CA ILE A 65 -4.92 -17.99 5.01
C ILE A 65 -5.56 -16.63 5.27
N LEU A 66 -4.83 -15.55 4.96
CA LEU A 66 -5.40 -14.22 4.83
C LEU A 66 -6.11 -14.10 3.47
N PHE A 67 -7.43 -13.98 3.49
CA PHE A 67 -8.24 -13.75 2.29
C PHE A 67 -8.84 -12.35 2.32
N THR A 68 -8.56 -11.58 1.28
CA THR A 68 -9.03 -10.20 1.10
C THR A 68 -9.59 -10.02 -0.29
N LEU A 69 -10.75 -9.38 -0.39
CA LEU A 69 -11.22 -8.79 -1.64
C LEU A 69 -10.54 -7.43 -1.81
N PHE A 70 -10.06 -7.12 -3.00
CA PHE A 70 -9.54 -5.79 -3.32
C PHE A 70 -10.27 -5.22 -4.53
N CYS A 71 -10.55 -3.93 -4.50
CA CYS A 71 -11.21 -3.18 -5.57
C CYS A 71 -10.36 -1.96 -5.93
N HIS A 72 -10.06 -1.81 -7.21
CA HIS A 72 -9.25 -0.72 -7.74
C HIS A 72 -9.80 -0.25 -9.09
N PRO A 73 -9.55 1.01 -9.48
CA PRO A 73 -9.89 1.47 -10.83
C PRO A 73 -9.17 0.66 -11.91
N ALA A 74 -9.87 0.35 -12.99
CA ALA A 74 -9.35 -0.46 -14.09
C ALA A 74 -8.13 0.19 -14.80
N ASP A 75 -8.02 1.51 -14.74
CA ASP A 75 -6.94 2.31 -15.31
C ASP A 75 -5.82 2.65 -14.30
N SER A 76 -5.85 2.04 -13.10
CA SER A 76 -4.86 2.27 -12.05
C SER A 76 -3.42 1.99 -12.52
N GLY A 77 -3.21 0.89 -13.24
CA GLY A 77 -1.88 0.39 -13.63
C GLY A 77 -1.09 -0.19 -12.45
N GLN A 78 0.04 -0.88 -12.71
CA GLN A 78 0.92 -1.40 -11.65
C GLN A 78 2.39 -1.07 -11.95
N ASP A 79 3.08 -0.37 -11.03
CA ASP A 79 4.48 0.04 -11.15
C ASP A 79 5.31 -0.70 -10.09
N TYR A 80 5.59 -1.96 -10.39
CA TYR A 80 6.45 -2.81 -9.56
C TYR A 80 7.89 -2.29 -9.47
N GLY A 81 8.31 -1.45 -10.43
CA GLY A 81 9.62 -0.82 -10.42
C GLY A 81 9.79 0.15 -9.25
N ILE A 82 8.69 0.73 -8.74
CA ILE A 82 8.73 1.53 -7.51
C ILE A 82 9.10 0.65 -6.31
N ILE A 83 8.67 -0.60 -6.20
CA ILE A 83 9.07 -1.46 -5.07
C ILE A 83 10.57 -1.77 -5.13
N ALA A 84 11.06 -2.07 -6.34
CA ALA A 84 12.48 -2.37 -6.56
C ALA A 84 13.37 -1.17 -6.22
N ARG A 85 12.92 0.06 -6.55
CA ARG A 85 13.66 1.32 -6.32
C ARG A 85 13.45 1.93 -4.94
N ALA A 86 12.22 1.89 -4.42
CA ALA A 86 11.85 2.36 -3.07
C ALA A 86 12.31 1.40 -1.96
N GLN A 87 12.98 0.30 -2.34
CA GLN A 87 13.81 -0.54 -1.49
C GLN A 87 13.19 -0.86 -0.14
N ARG A 88 12.00 -1.48 -0.21
CA ARG A 88 11.29 -2.08 0.94
C ARG A 88 10.58 -1.04 1.84
N MET A 89 9.71 -1.56 2.70
CA MET A 89 9.00 -0.78 3.71
C MET A 89 9.98 -0.25 4.76
N LYS A 90 9.74 0.94 5.34
CA LYS A 90 10.62 1.53 6.37
C LYS A 90 10.59 0.73 7.67
N VAL A 91 9.45 0.14 7.97
CA VAL A 91 9.27 -0.80 9.09
C VAL A 91 8.96 -2.20 8.54
N LEU A 92 9.15 -3.21 9.37
CA LEU A 92 8.73 -4.58 9.13
C LEU A 92 7.59 -4.89 10.10
N ILE A 93 6.61 -5.65 9.61
CA ILE A 93 5.61 -6.28 10.47
C ILE A 93 6.17 -7.65 10.85
N VAL A 94 6.37 -7.89 12.13
CA VAL A 94 6.92 -9.15 12.66
C VAL A 94 6.00 -9.71 13.72
N ASP A 95 6.01 -11.03 13.85
CA ASP A 95 5.39 -11.74 14.97
C ASP A 95 6.03 -11.26 16.28
N ASP A 96 5.19 -10.95 17.28
CA ASP A 96 5.64 -10.51 18.58
C ASP A 96 5.99 -11.65 19.54
N GLY A 97 5.61 -12.89 19.20
CA GLY A 97 5.78 -14.11 19.99
C GLY A 97 4.68 -14.37 21.03
N ALA A 98 3.69 -13.47 21.13
CA ALA A 98 2.56 -13.53 22.05
C ALA A 98 1.21 -13.70 21.33
N GLY A 99 1.24 -13.95 20.01
CA GLY A 99 0.05 -14.13 19.19
C GLY A 99 -0.46 -12.85 18.53
N ASP A 100 0.36 -11.79 18.52
CA ASP A 100 0.09 -10.54 17.81
C ASP A 100 1.30 -10.12 16.94
N TRP A 101 1.25 -8.93 16.36
CA TRP A 101 2.31 -8.37 15.55
C TRP A 101 2.85 -7.06 16.12
N ARG A 102 4.07 -6.72 15.72
CA ARG A 102 4.67 -5.41 16.02
C ARG A 102 5.43 -4.84 14.83
N GLU A 103 5.59 -3.52 14.84
CA GLU A 103 6.45 -2.81 13.90
C GLU A 103 7.88 -2.78 14.42
N VAL A 104 8.85 -3.13 13.56
CA VAL A 104 10.28 -2.95 13.85
C VAL A 104 10.97 -2.21 12.71
N PRO A 105 12.01 -1.39 12.96
CA PRO A 105 12.75 -0.75 11.89
C PRO A 105 13.29 -1.77 10.88
N ASN A 106 13.17 -1.48 9.58
CA ASN A 106 13.77 -2.31 8.55
C ASN A 106 15.22 -1.85 8.32
N PRO A 107 16.25 -2.65 8.68
CA PRO A 107 17.66 -2.26 8.52
C PRO A 107 18.09 -2.16 7.06
N ARG A 108 17.27 -2.67 6.13
CA ARG A 108 17.52 -2.60 4.69
C ARG A 108 16.70 -1.52 3.99
N CYS A 109 15.98 -0.68 4.74
CA CYS A 109 15.30 0.45 4.13
C CYS A 109 16.33 1.45 3.62
N GLN A 110 16.15 1.89 2.39
CA GLN A 110 16.84 3.06 1.87
C GLN A 110 15.84 4.21 1.77
N GLU A 111 16.27 5.41 2.14
CA GLU A 111 15.46 6.62 1.99
C GLU A 111 15.34 6.99 0.50
N SER A 112 14.21 7.60 0.14
CA SER A 112 14.00 8.10 -1.22
C SER A 112 14.89 9.32 -1.48
N SER A 113 15.45 9.41 -2.68
CA SER A 113 16.23 10.57 -3.11
C SER A 113 15.37 11.82 -3.26
N GLN A 114 16.00 13.00 -3.22
CA GLN A 114 15.30 14.29 -3.41
C GLN A 114 14.59 14.37 -4.77
N GLU A 115 15.15 13.76 -5.81
CA GLU A 115 14.54 13.70 -7.14
C GLU A 115 13.27 12.85 -7.16
N GLU A 116 13.28 11.72 -6.46
CA GLU A 116 12.12 10.85 -6.30
C GLU A 116 11.02 11.53 -5.50
N ILE A 117 11.38 12.19 -4.40
CA ILE A 117 10.46 12.99 -3.58
C ILE A 117 9.83 14.09 -4.44
N ALA A 118 10.62 14.85 -5.19
CA ALA A 118 10.12 15.92 -6.05
C ALA A 118 9.22 15.41 -7.19
N ARG A 119 9.56 14.26 -7.80
CA ARG A 119 8.70 13.59 -8.79
C ARG A 119 7.35 13.26 -8.17
N TRP A 120 7.35 12.82 -6.93
CA TRP A 120 6.16 12.41 -6.23
C TRP A 120 5.25 13.58 -5.87
N GLU A 121 5.81 14.66 -5.32
CA GLU A 121 5.05 15.89 -5.02
C GLU A 121 4.38 16.45 -6.30
N ARG A 122 5.08 16.42 -7.44
CA ARG A 122 4.48 16.78 -8.73
C ARG A 122 3.32 15.86 -9.12
N ALA A 123 3.48 14.56 -8.94
CA ALA A 123 2.43 13.59 -9.28
C ALA A 123 1.19 13.74 -8.37
N LYS A 124 1.39 13.99 -7.07
CA LYS A 124 0.33 14.24 -6.09
C LYS A 124 -0.45 15.50 -6.44
N ALA A 125 0.24 16.60 -6.71
CA ALA A 125 -0.38 17.87 -7.11
C ALA A 125 -1.23 17.72 -8.38
N ALA A 126 -0.67 17.04 -9.40
CA ALA A 126 -1.40 16.78 -10.64
C ALA A 126 -2.65 15.91 -10.43
N ALA A 127 -2.60 14.93 -9.52
CA ALA A 127 -3.74 14.07 -9.22
C ALA A 127 -4.83 14.81 -8.42
N SER A 128 -4.47 15.67 -7.46
CA SER A 128 -5.45 16.53 -6.75
C SER A 128 -6.19 17.43 -7.73
N ALA A 129 -5.45 18.11 -8.61
CA ALA A 129 -6.04 18.97 -9.63
C ALA A 129 -6.97 18.19 -10.58
N ALA A 130 -6.60 16.98 -10.99
CA ALA A 130 -7.44 16.14 -11.83
C ALA A 130 -8.70 15.63 -11.11
N ALA A 131 -8.60 15.33 -9.81
CA ALA A 131 -9.75 14.93 -9.01
C ALA A 131 -10.75 16.09 -8.81
N GLU A 132 -10.24 17.29 -8.54
CA GLU A 132 -11.05 18.52 -8.44
C GLU A 132 -11.75 18.85 -9.76
N ALA A 133 -11.05 18.75 -10.89
CA ALA A 133 -11.65 18.96 -12.21
C ALA A 133 -12.79 17.99 -12.50
N ARG A 134 -12.61 16.69 -12.21
CA ARG A 134 -13.67 15.67 -12.38
C ARG A 134 -14.85 15.89 -11.44
N ALA A 135 -14.61 16.29 -10.20
CA ALA A 135 -15.68 16.61 -9.26
C ALA A 135 -16.49 17.84 -9.74
N GLY A 136 -15.83 18.84 -10.32
CA GLY A 136 -16.48 20.00 -10.93
C GLY A 136 -17.27 19.69 -12.20
N GLU A 137 -16.85 18.69 -12.98
CA GLU A 137 -17.56 18.21 -14.17
C GLU A 137 -18.78 17.34 -13.80
N ALA A 138 -18.66 16.48 -12.79
CA ALA A 138 -19.76 15.63 -12.31
C ALA A 138 -20.86 16.39 -11.54
N ALA A 139 -20.57 17.63 -11.10
CA ALA A 139 -21.51 18.50 -10.40
C ALA A 139 -22.30 19.45 -11.32
N ARG A 140 -22.10 19.36 -12.65
CA ARG A 140 -22.83 20.10 -13.68
C ARG A 140 -23.85 19.21 -14.36
#